data_AF-A0A1Y4QF93-F1
#
_entry.id   AF-A0A1Y4QF93-F1
#
_cell.length_a   1.000
_cell.length_b   1.000
_cell.length_c   1.000
_cell.angle_alpha   90.00
_cell.angle_beta   90.00
_cell.angle_gamma   90.00
#
_symmetry.space_group_name_H-M   'P 1'
#
loop_
_entity.id
_entity.type
_entity.pdbx_description
1 polymer ?
#
loop_
_entity_poly.entity_id
_entity_poly.type
_entity_poly.pdbx_seq_one_letter_code
_entity_poly.pdbx_strand_id
1 'polypeptide(L)'
;MKKIYRSIILINNKKKTAPFVHDLLSYDCNFRNDDIEVKSSSIIKEDNFFIKYKTIDNITLSLCSRIGSSGTIGYTMTPSLKYHIDFIINTKDYSSYIFEIEPTTKSTDIIKYIKKLNINLIDEFNIQSLLSNYDTATFDKYMAEHFNNIAKIYNLDNPRKKY
;
A
#
# COMPACT_ATOMS: atom_id res chain seq x y z
N MET A 1 4.97 16.44 13.63
CA MET A 1 4.54 16.65 12.22
C MET A 1 3.57 15.54 11.83
N LYS A 2 2.39 15.88 11.30
CA LYS A 2 1.44 14.92 10.70
C LYS A 2 1.87 14.67 9.25
N LYS A 3 2.01 13.41 8.82
CA LYS A 3 2.26 13.06 7.41
C LYS A 3 1.02 12.31 6.89
N ILE A 4 0.48 12.77 5.75
CA ILE A 4 -0.72 12.23 5.10
C ILE A 4 -0.34 11.40 3.89
N TYR A 5 -0.86 10.16 3.78
CA TYR A 5 -0.57 9.23 2.68
C TYR A 5 -1.87 8.72 2.07
N ARG A 6 -1.98 8.79 0.73
CA ARG A 6 -3.21 8.48 -0.01
C ARG A 6 -3.18 7.10 -0.67
N SER A 7 -4.37 6.49 -0.69
CA SER A 7 -4.84 5.33 -1.48
C SER A 7 -4.78 3.95 -0.81
N ILE A 8 -5.95 3.34 -0.61
CA ILE A 8 -6.14 2.07 0.12
C ILE A 8 -7.31 1.29 -0.49
N ILE A 9 -7.12 -0.02 -0.71
CA ILE A 9 -8.19 -1.01 -0.84
C ILE A 9 -8.24 -1.80 0.47
N LEU A 10 -9.35 -1.72 1.20
CA LEU A 10 -9.56 -2.54 2.39
C LEU A 10 -9.97 -3.96 1.98
N ILE A 11 -9.11 -4.97 2.19
CA ILE A 11 -9.49 -6.39 2.11
C ILE A 11 -9.70 -6.90 3.54
N ASN A 12 -10.93 -6.83 4.02
CA ASN A 12 -11.30 -7.31 5.35
C ASN A 12 -11.57 -8.83 5.30
N ASN A 13 -10.59 -9.67 5.62
CA ASN A 13 -10.77 -11.12 5.73
C ASN A 13 -11.17 -11.54 7.16
N LYS A 14 -12.29 -10.99 7.69
CA LYS A 14 -12.91 -11.59 8.87
C LYS A 14 -13.64 -12.87 8.47
N LYS A 15 -13.16 -14.02 8.94
CA LYS A 15 -13.90 -15.28 8.82
C LYS A 15 -15.27 -15.13 9.48
N LYS A 16 -16.28 -15.34 8.64
CA LYS A 16 -17.71 -15.64 8.85
C LYS A 16 -18.70 -14.45 8.88
N THR A 17 -19.56 -14.53 7.84
CA THR A 17 -20.95 -14.05 7.74
C THR A 17 -21.16 -12.54 7.68
N ALA A 18 -20.71 -11.92 6.60
CA ALA A 18 -21.42 -10.82 5.97
C ALA A 18 -21.10 -10.82 4.47
N PRO A 19 -22.07 -10.53 3.58
CA PRO A 19 -21.84 -10.51 2.15
C PRO A 19 -20.75 -9.48 1.82
N PHE A 20 -19.88 -9.82 0.86
CA PHE A 20 -18.89 -8.92 0.29
C PHE A 20 -19.59 -7.67 -0.26
N VAL A 21 -19.60 -6.60 0.52
CA VAL A 21 -20.01 -5.28 0.04
C VAL A 21 -18.75 -4.59 -0.45
N HIS A 22 -18.58 -4.60 -1.77
CA HIS A 22 -17.65 -3.74 -2.48
C HIS A 22 -18.17 -2.30 -2.43
N ASP A 23 -18.01 -1.62 -1.31
CA ASP A 23 -18.06 -0.16 -1.29
C ASP A 23 -16.63 0.36 -1.40
N LEU A 24 -16.36 1.03 -2.53
CA LEU A 24 -15.09 1.70 -2.85
C LEU A 24 -14.82 2.87 -1.92
N LEU A 25 -14.49 2.55 -0.68
CA LEU A 25 -13.95 3.52 0.25
C LEU A 25 -12.43 3.54 0.01
N SER A 26 -11.97 4.55 -0.73
CA SER A 26 -10.55 4.89 -0.72
C SER A 26 -10.23 5.42 0.67
N TYR A 27 -9.20 4.89 1.31
CA TYR A 27 -8.73 5.41 2.59
C TYR A 27 -7.34 6.03 2.44
N ASP A 28 -7.04 6.95 3.36
CA ASP A 28 -5.71 7.48 3.62
C ASP A 28 -5.22 6.91 4.95
N CYS A 29 -3.92 6.60 5.10
CA CYS A 29 -3.36 6.19 6.38
C CYS A 29 -2.34 7.21 6.87
N ASN A 30 -2.39 7.53 8.17
CA ASN A 30 -1.44 8.44 8.82
C ASN A 30 -0.80 7.73 10.00
N PHE A 31 0.51 7.53 9.93
CA PHE A 31 1.31 7.02 11.05
C PHE A 31 1.51 8.13 12.08
N ARG A 32 1.07 7.90 13.32
CA ARG A 32 1.13 8.82 14.47
C ARG A 32 1.90 8.16 15.59
N ASN A 33 2.19 8.88 16.68
CA ASN A 33 3.04 8.35 17.75
C ASN A 33 2.54 7.03 18.38
N ASP A 34 1.22 6.84 18.51
CA ASP A 34 0.63 5.70 19.23
C ASP A 34 -0.24 4.78 18.35
N ASP A 35 -0.57 5.24 17.14
CA ASP A 35 -1.53 4.57 16.26
C ASP A 35 -1.37 4.95 14.79
N ILE A 36 -2.09 4.22 13.96
CA ILE A 36 -2.30 4.54 12.55
C ILE A 36 -3.74 5.00 12.41
N GLU A 37 -3.91 6.25 12.04
CA GLU A 37 -5.21 6.81 11.71
C GLU A 37 -5.55 6.46 10.27
N VAL A 38 -6.65 5.76 10.06
CA VAL A 38 -7.18 5.41 8.74
C VAL A 38 -8.39 6.31 8.48
N LYS A 39 -8.29 7.13 7.43
CA LYS A 39 -9.31 8.10 7.07
C LYS A 39 -10.04 7.70 5.81
N SER A 40 -11.36 7.70 5.86
CA SER A 40 -12.15 7.59 4.63
C SER A 40 -11.91 8.84 3.78
N SER A 41 -11.62 8.64 2.50
CA SER A 41 -11.61 9.73 1.50
C SER A 41 -12.98 9.93 0.85
N SER A 42 -14.00 9.16 1.27
CA SER A 42 -15.38 9.35 0.82
C SER A 42 -16.02 10.53 1.53
N ILE A 43 -16.62 11.43 0.74
CA ILE A 43 -17.38 12.60 1.22
C ILE A 43 -18.70 12.16 1.90
N ILE A 44 -19.15 10.93 1.62
CA ILE A 44 -20.49 10.45 2.01
C ILE A 44 -20.47 9.86 3.43
N LYS A 45 -19.32 9.39 3.92
CA LYS A 45 -19.21 8.80 5.26
C LYS A 45 -17.79 8.87 5.82
N GLU A 46 -17.65 9.58 6.94
CA GLU A 46 -16.40 9.67 7.72
C GLU A 46 -16.25 8.47 8.67
N ASP A 47 -16.06 7.27 8.12
CA ASP A 47 -15.72 6.11 8.95
C ASP A 47 -14.20 6.08 9.20
N ASN A 48 -13.71 7.06 9.98
CA ASN A 48 -12.34 7.10 10.43
C ASN A 48 -12.13 6.10 11.58
N PHE A 49 -11.04 5.35 11.54
CA PHE A 49 -10.69 4.44 12.64
C PHE A 49 -9.19 4.44 12.90
N PHE A 50 -8.81 3.90 14.06
CA PHE A 50 -7.43 3.90 14.53
C PHE A 50 -6.95 2.49 14.78
N ILE A 51 -5.83 2.10 14.16
CA ILE A 51 -5.14 0.85 14.43
C ILE A 51 -4.06 1.14 15.47
N LYS A 52 -4.22 0.63 16.70
CA LYS A 52 -3.24 0.83 17.77
C LYS A 52 -2.00 -0.04 17.52
N TYR A 53 -0.79 0.47 17.69
CA TYR A 53 0.42 -0.34 17.46
C TYR A 53 0.47 -1.63 18.29
N LYS A 54 -0.04 -1.59 19.53
CA LYS A 54 -0.12 -2.77 20.41
C LYS A 54 -0.99 -3.91 19.87
N THR A 55 -1.93 -3.64 18.95
CA THR A 55 -2.80 -4.65 18.33
C THR A 55 -2.22 -5.23 17.06
N ILE A 56 -1.12 -4.65 16.53
CA ILE A 56 -0.45 -5.14 15.34
C ILE A 56 0.42 -6.34 15.73
N ASP A 57 0.32 -7.40 14.93
CA ASP A 57 1.19 -8.56 15.01
C ASP A 57 2.43 -8.34 14.14
N ASN A 58 2.22 -8.04 12.86
CA ASN A 58 3.28 -7.73 11.90
C ASN A 58 2.79 -6.76 10.82
N ILE A 59 3.75 -6.16 10.13
CA ILE A 59 3.51 -5.41 8.88
C ILE A 59 4.31 -6.09 7.78
N THR A 60 3.66 -6.39 6.66
CA THR A 60 4.31 -6.96 5.47
C THR A 60 4.37 -5.92 4.38
N LEU A 61 5.53 -5.80 3.74
CA LEU A 61 5.71 -5.05 2.50
C LEU A 61 5.53 -6.00 1.33
N SER A 62 4.62 -5.65 0.42
CA SER A 62 4.42 -6.36 -0.84
C SER A 62 4.45 -5.38 -2.01
N LEU A 63 4.32 -5.89 -3.23
CA LEU A 63 4.30 -5.11 -4.46
C LEU A 63 3.03 -5.40 -5.25
N CYS A 64 2.55 -4.40 -5.97
CA CYS A 64 1.49 -4.56 -6.95
C CYS A 64 1.75 -3.68 -8.18
N SER A 65 1.13 -3.99 -9.31
CA SER A 65 1.06 -3.04 -10.43
C SER A 65 -0.36 -2.60 -10.72
N ARG A 66 -0.50 -1.45 -11.38
CA ARG A 66 -1.77 -0.90 -11.86
C ARG A 66 -1.62 -0.33 -13.25
N ILE A 67 -2.72 -0.35 -14.00
CA ILE A 67 -2.81 0.43 -15.23
C ILE A 67 -3.10 1.87 -14.84
N GLY A 68 -2.07 2.72 -14.94
CA GLY A 68 -2.21 4.16 -14.90
C GLY A 68 -2.36 4.74 -16.30
N SER A 69 -2.73 6.01 -16.36
CA SER A 69 -2.67 6.81 -17.57
C SER A 69 -1.49 7.79 -17.46
N SER A 70 -0.57 7.74 -18.43
CA SER A 70 0.52 8.70 -18.56
C SER A 70 0.27 9.60 -19.77
N GLY A 71 0.29 10.92 -19.57
CA GLY A 71 0.14 11.92 -20.64
C GLY A 71 -0.22 13.31 -20.11
N THR A 72 0.22 14.35 -20.81
CA THR A 72 -0.21 15.75 -20.59
C THR A 72 -1.58 15.96 -21.23
N ILE A 73 -2.46 16.73 -20.59
CA ILE A 73 -3.76 17.14 -21.14
C ILE A 73 -3.55 17.67 -22.58
N GLY A 74 -4.10 16.97 -23.58
CA GLY A 74 -3.99 17.33 -25.00
C GLY A 74 -3.27 16.31 -25.89
N TYR A 75 -2.64 15.27 -25.36
CA TYR A 75 -2.04 14.17 -26.14
C TYR A 75 -2.64 12.80 -25.78
N THR A 76 -2.62 11.85 -26.71
CA THR A 76 -3.16 10.48 -26.54
C THR A 76 -2.60 9.83 -25.28
N MET A 77 -3.48 9.52 -24.32
CA MET A 77 -3.09 8.84 -23.09
C MET A 77 -2.73 7.39 -23.39
N THR A 78 -1.45 7.06 -23.33
CA THR A 78 -1.01 5.66 -23.44
C THR A 78 -1.14 5.00 -22.06
N PRO A 79 -1.84 3.86 -21.94
CA PRO A 79 -1.85 3.08 -20.71
C PRO A 79 -0.41 2.69 -20.34
N SER A 80 0.00 2.96 -19.11
CA SER A 80 1.30 2.54 -18.59
C SER A 80 1.14 1.78 -17.28
N LEU A 81 1.97 0.76 -17.09
CA LEU A 81 2.04 0.07 -15.81
C LEU A 81 2.73 0.98 -14.78
N LYS A 82 2.10 1.11 -13.62
CA LYS A 82 2.63 1.75 -12.42
C LYS A 82 2.85 0.71 -11.35
N TYR A 83 3.97 0.80 -10.65
CA TYR A 83 4.37 -0.15 -9.62
C TYR A 83 4.26 0.52 -8.26
N HIS A 84 3.57 -0.14 -7.34
CA HIS A 84 3.28 0.37 -6.01
C HIS A 84 3.71 -0.66 -4.97
N ILE A 85 3.80 -0.18 -3.73
CA ILE A 85 4.08 -0.99 -2.56
C ILE A 85 2.78 -1.16 -1.79
N ASP A 86 2.49 -2.37 -1.35
CA ASP A 86 1.41 -2.61 -0.40
C ASP A 86 1.99 -2.70 1.01
N PHE A 87 1.48 -1.89 1.93
CA PHE A 87 1.62 -2.12 3.38
C PHE A 87 0.45 -2.96 3.85
N ILE A 88 0.72 -4.20 4.22
CA ILE A 88 -0.26 -5.13 4.78
C ILE A 88 -0.07 -5.13 6.29
N ILE A 89 -1.05 -4.61 7.02
CA ILE A 89 -1.06 -4.58 8.47
C ILE A 89 -1.89 -5.74 8.99
N ASN A 90 -1.22 -6.70 9.62
CA ASN A 90 -1.86 -7.85 10.23
C ASN A 90 -2.00 -7.61 11.73
N THR A 91 -3.22 -7.69 12.24
CA THR A 91 -3.51 -7.52 13.67
C THR A 91 -3.62 -8.86 14.38
N LYS A 92 -3.40 -8.84 15.69
CA LYS A 92 -3.46 -10.03 16.57
C LYS A 92 -4.83 -10.70 16.60
N ASP A 93 -5.89 -9.99 16.19
CA ASP A 93 -7.24 -10.52 16.04
C ASP A 93 -7.53 -11.09 14.64
N TYR A 94 -6.48 -11.32 13.84
CA TYR A 94 -6.54 -11.86 12.48
C TYR A 94 -7.24 -10.97 11.45
N SER A 95 -7.36 -9.66 11.72
CA SER A 95 -7.75 -8.69 10.69
C SER A 95 -6.53 -8.28 9.85
N SER A 96 -6.75 -7.96 8.59
CA SER A 96 -5.72 -7.44 7.68
C SER A 96 -6.20 -6.15 7.02
N TYR A 97 -5.30 -5.16 6.96
CA TYR A 97 -5.54 -3.89 6.28
C TYR A 97 -4.46 -3.70 5.23
N ILE A 98 -4.82 -3.41 3.98
CA ILE A 98 -3.86 -3.32 2.87
C ILE A 98 -3.85 -1.89 2.34
N PHE A 99 -2.69 -1.23 2.39
CA PHE A 99 -2.54 0.16 1.98
C PHE A 99 -1.56 0.26 0.81
N GLU A 100 -2.01 0.81 -0.32
CA GLU A 100 -1.22 0.92 -1.54
C GLU A 100 -0.52 2.28 -1.57
N ILE A 101 0.80 2.30 -1.71
CA ILE A 101 1.60 3.53 -1.68
C ILE A 101 2.54 3.62 -2.87
N GLU A 102 2.75 4.84 -3.36
CA GLU A 102 3.73 5.10 -4.40
C GLU A 102 5.18 5.02 -3.86
N PRO A 103 6.12 4.46 -4.65
CA PRO A 103 7.53 4.31 -4.31
C PRO A 103 8.28 5.66 -4.37
N THR A 104 8.08 6.46 -3.32
CA THR A 104 8.61 7.82 -3.19
C THR A 104 9.48 7.96 -1.94
N THR A 105 10.18 9.09 -1.77
CA THR A 105 10.91 9.40 -0.52
C THR A 105 10.01 9.33 0.71
N LYS A 106 8.73 9.66 0.56
CA LYS A 106 7.69 9.52 1.59
C LYS A 106 7.47 8.07 2.03
N SER A 107 7.48 7.11 1.11
CA SER A 107 7.38 5.68 1.44
C SER A 107 8.60 5.19 2.22
N THR A 108 9.80 5.65 1.84
CA THR A 108 11.04 5.36 2.55
C THR A 108 10.98 5.84 4.00
N ASP A 109 10.46 7.04 4.23
CA ASP A 109 10.27 7.59 5.57
C ASP A 109 9.29 6.76 6.42
N ILE A 110 8.20 6.25 5.82
CA ILE A 110 7.24 5.39 6.54
C ILE A 110 7.94 4.10 6.97
N ILE A 111 8.66 3.44 6.06
CA ILE A 111 9.37 2.19 6.37
C ILE A 111 10.38 2.43 7.52
N LYS A 112 11.16 3.52 7.45
CA LYS A 112 12.07 3.91 8.53
C LYS A 112 11.35 4.18 9.85
N TYR A 113 10.15 4.76 9.81
CA TYR A 113 9.34 5.00 11.00
C TYR A 113 8.83 3.70 11.60
N ILE A 114 8.28 2.79 10.79
CA ILE A 114 7.78 1.48 11.24
C ILE A 114 8.87 0.69 11.96
N LYS A 115 10.10 0.68 11.44
CA LYS A 115 11.24 -0.01 12.09
C LYS A 115 11.53 0.52 13.50
N LYS A 116 11.22 1.80 13.78
CA LYS A 116 11.39 2.39 15.12
C LYS A 116 10.29 1.99 16.10
N LEU A 117 9.15 1.50 15.62
CA LEU A 117 8.00 1.11 16.45
C LEU A 117 8.16 -0.27 17.10
N ASN A 118 9.29 -0.96 16.87
CA ASN A 118 9.54 -2.33 17.31
C ASN A 118 8.43 -3.32 16.87
N ILE A 119 7.79 -3.04 15.73
CA ILE A 119 6.85 -3.93 15.06
C ILE A 119 7.64 -4.82 14.11
N ASN A 120 7.30 -6.11 14.06
CA ASN A 120 7.90 -7.02 13.10
C ASN A 120 7.55 -6.59 11.67
N LEU A 121 8.57 -6.22 10.89
CA LEU A 121 8.44 -5.80 9.50
C LEU A 121 8.96 -6.90 8.58
N ILE A 122 8.08 -7.46 7.76
CA ILE A 122 8.39 -8.50 6.78
C ILE A 122 8.58 -7.83 5.41
N ASP A 123 9.78 -7.93 4.85
CA ASP A 123 10.16 -7.32 3.56
C ASP A 123 10.83 -8.36 2.65
N GLU A 124 10.02 -9.28 2.11
CA GLU A 124 10.51 -10.40 1.29
C GLU A 124 11.09 -9.95 -0.05
N PHE A 125 10.67 -8.79 -0.54
CA PHE A 125 11.10 -8.21 -1.81
C PHE A 125 12.29 -7.26 -1.67
N ASN A 126 12.81 -7.08 -0.44
CA ASN A 126 13.88 -6.14 -0.13
C ASN A 126 13.56 -4.70 -0.60
N ILE A 127 12.28 -4.30 -0.48
CA ILE A 127 11.74 -2.99 -0.87
C ILE A 127 12.49 -1.87 -0.19
N GLN A 128 12.88 -2.04 1.08
CA GLN A 128 13.66 -1.03 1.78
C GLN A 128 14.98 -0.73 1.05
N SER A 129 15.70 -1.77 0.61
CA SER A 129 16.94 -1.61 -0.14
C SER A 129 16.68 -1.02 -1.51
N LEU A 130 15.64 -1.50 -2.22
CA LEU A 130 15.26 -0.97 -3.53
C LEU A 130 14.99 0.53 -3.47
N LEU A 131 14.18 1.00 -2.51
CA LEU A 131 13.87 2.42 -2.34
C LEU A 131 15.05 3.26 -1.85
N SER A 132 16.03 2.65 -1.17
CA SER A 132 17.22 3.36 -0.71
C SER A 132 18.25 3.56 -1.81
N ASN A 133 18.28 2.64 -2.79
CA ASN A 133 19.27 2.64 -3.87
C ASN A 133 18.74 3.26 -5.17
N TYR A 134 17.43 3.39 -5.33
CA TYR A 134 16.80 3.86 -6.55
C TYR A 134 15.95 5.11 -6.29
N ASP A 135 16.12 6.12 -7.15
CA ASP A 135 15.09 7.14 -7.31
C ASP A 135 13.84 6.52 -7.97
N THR A 136 12.74 7.27 -7.99
CA THR A 136 11.46 6.76 -8.51
C THR A 136 11.57 6.29 -9.97
N ALA A 137 12.36 6.98 -10.80
CA ALA A 137 12.54 6.60 -12.21
C ALA A 137 13.33 5.29 -12.35
N THR A 138 14.36 5.11 -11.55
CA THR A 138 15.19 3.90 -11.53
C THR A 138 14.42 2.72 -10.94
N PHE A 139 13.59 2.96 -9.92
CA PHE A 139 12.68 1.96 -9.37
C PHE A 139 11.67 1.49 -10.43
N ASP A 140 11.03 2.43 -11.13
CA ASP A 140 10.07 2.12 -12.20
C ASP A 140 10.72 1.32 -13.33
N LYS A 141 11.96 1.67 -13.71
CA LYS A 141 12.72 0.92 -14.72
C LYS A 141 13.01 -0.51 -14.27
N TYR A 142 13.53 -0.68 -13.05
CA TYR A 142 13.79 -2.01 -12.48
C TYR A 142 12.50 -2.85 -12.45
N MET A 143 11.39 -2.28 -11.98
CA MET A 143 10.12 -2.99 -11.92
C MET A 143 9.57 -3.32 -13.32
N ALA A 144 9.74 -2.44 -14.31
CA ALA A 144 9.36 -2.74 -15.68
C ALA A 144 10.08 -3.96 -16.27
N GLU A 145 11.33 -4.19 -15.88
CA GLU A 145 12.14 -5.33 -16.33
C GLU A 145 11.82 -6.62 -15.56
N HIS A 146 11.50 -6.52 -14.26
CA HIS A 146 11.46 -7.70 -13.37
C HIS A 146 10.07 -8.08 -12.83
N PHE A 147 9.11 -7.15 -12.78
CA PHE A 147 7.87 -7.33 -12.02
C PHE A 147 7.00 -8.49 -12.52
N ASN A 148 6.96 -8.74 -13.83
CA ASN A 148 6.19 -9.87 -14.39
C ASN A 148 6.62 -11.22 -13.82
N ASN A 149 7.91 -11.42 -13.59
CA ASN A 149 8.43 -12.67 -13.03
C ASN A 149 8.18 -12.73 -11.52
N ILE A 150 8.42 -11.63 -10.81
CA ILE A 150 8.13 -11.50 -9.39
C ILE A 150 6.65 -11.79 -9.13
N ALA A 151 5.74 -11.16 -9.87
CA ALA A 151 4.31 -11.34 -9.72
C ALA A 151 3.86 -12.78 -9.96
N LYS A 152 4.48 -13.53 -10.88
CA LYS A 152 4.18 -14.95 -11.08
C LYS A 152 4.64 -15.82 -9.92
N ILE A 153 5.85 -15.59 -9.41
CA ILE A 153 6.43 -16.40 -8.32
C ILE A 153 5.63 -16.20 -7.02
N TYR A 154 5.23 -14.97 -6.74
CA TYR A 154 4.57 -14.58 -5.50
C TYR A 154 3.04 -14.39 -5.63
N ASN A 155 2.48 -14.71 -6.80
CA ASN A 155 1.05 -14.55 -7.12
C ASN A 155 0.52 -13.13 -6.81
N LEU A 156 1.26 -12.10 -7.25
CA LEU A 156 0.94 -10.68 -7.01
C LEU A 156 -0.01 -10.14 -8.08
N ASP A 157 -0.77 -9.10 -7.71
CA ASP A 157 -1.64 -8.38 -8.64
C ASP A 157 -0.83 -7.71 -9.77
N ASN A 158 -1.08 -8.13 -11.02
CA ASN A 158 -0.35 -7.63 -12.17
C ASN A 158 -1.17 -7.64 -13.49
N PRO A 159 -1.86 -6.54 -13.84
CA PRO A 159 -2.17 -5.38 -13.01
C PRO A 159 -3.38 -5.62 -12.11
N ARG A 160 -3.35 -5.02 -10.92
CA ARG A 160 -4.51 -4.87 -10.05
C ARG A 160 -5.61 -4.12 -10.80
N LYS A 161 -6.77 -4.75 -10.93
CA LYS A 161 -7.94 -4.10 -11.51
C LYS A 161 -8.41 -2.97 -10.59
N LYS A 162 -8.85 -1.87 -11.19
CA LYS A 162 -9.62 -0.85 -10.46
C LYS A 162 -10.97 -1.50 -10.15
N TYR A 163 -11.20 -1.82 -8.88
CA TYR A 163 -12.49 -2.30 -8.42
C TYR A 163 -13.48 -1.15 -8.36
#